data_AF-A0A4R6U7E7-F1
#
_entry.id   AF-A0A4R6U7E7-F1
#
_cell.length_a   1.000
_cell.length_b   1.000
_cell.length_c   1.000
_cell.angle_alpha   90.00
_cell.angle_beta   90.00
_cell.angle_gamma   90.00
#
_symmetry.space_group_name_H-M   'P 1'
#
loop_
_entity.id
_entity.type
_entity.pdbx_description
1 polymer ?
#
loop_
_entity_poly.entity_id
_entity_poly.type
_entity_poly.pdbx_seq_one_letter_code
_entity_poly.pdbx_strand_id
1 'polypeptide(L)'
;MNKHKRAWILLTGIVLATMFLFFIIGEKDLNDQTMTGYLTVIKERDNGTIHNVYVSAKNSKEIVGKYTINEQTKLVNVNCDSIAHESFKVGQVVEMTNNGLVLTSIPFATTALKMVLKEENEAEAKATRKAIQQTYDLSEVAFSIEEVKQNQQTGQWKVVFNSLSGQDKEVIVSIDQ
;
A
#
# COMPACT_ATOMS: atom_id res chain seq x y z
N MET A 1 19.37 75.93 19.28
CA MET A 1 18.24 75.80 18.34
C MET A 1 18.78 75.26 17.02
N ASN A 2 18.44 74.01 16.66
CA ASN A 2 18.71 73.30 15.40
C ASN A 2 20.19 73.11 14.95
N LYS A 3 20.63 72.01 14.33
CA LYS A 3 20.15 70.62 14.17
C LYS A 3 21.39 69.80 13.70
N HIS A 4 21.60 68.69 14.39
CA HIS A 4 22.41 67.49 14.13
C HIS A 4 22.97 67.23 12.71
N LYS A 5 24.30 66.97 12.63
CA LYS A 5 25.00 65.67 12.43
C LYS A 5 25.13 65.25 10.95
N ARG A 6 26.24 65.60 10.30
CA ARG A 6 27.47 64.77 10.08
C ARG A 6 27.20 63.46 9.35
N ALA A 7 27.44 63.50 8.03
CA ALA A 7 27.63 62.35 7.16
C ALA A 7 28.83 61.50 7.62
N TRP A 8 28.66 60.19 7.63
CA TRP A 8 29.74 59.22 7.80
C TRP A 8 29.92 58.46 6.49
N ILE A 9 31.12 58.58 5.94
CA ILE A 9 31.70 57.63 4.99
C ILE A 9 32.42 56.59 5.85
N LEU A 10 32.14 55.30 5.63
CA LEU A 10 33.12 54.25 5.90
C LEU A 10 33.00 53.16 4.83
N LEU A 11 34.03 53.09 3.99
CA LEU A 11 34.45 51.89 3.27
C LEU A 11 34.73 50.78 4.29
N THR A 12 34.34 49.54 3.98
CA THR A 12 35.21 48.35 3.83
C THR A 12 34.37 47.09 3.98
N GLY A 13 34.45 46.17 3.01
CA GLY A 13 33.91 44.82 3.18
C GLY A 13 33.47 44.15 1.88
N ILE A 14 34.39 43.96 0.93
CA ILE A 14 34.24 42.93 -0.10
C ILE A 14 34.46 41.60 0.63
N VAL A 15 33.40 40.81 0.82
CA VAL A 15 33.50 39.41 1.26
C VAL A 15 32.88 38.53 0.19
N LEU A 16 33.78 37.79 -0.45
CA LEU A 16 33.63 36.54 -1.20
C LEU A 16 32.20 36.06 -1.46
N ALA A 17 31.84 36.11 -2.75
CA ALA A 17 30.87 35.20 -3.34
C ALA A 17 31.30 33.75 -3.04
N THR A 18 30.60 33.10 -2.12
CA THR A 18 30.64 31.65 -1.98
C THR A 18 29.35 31.14 -2.62
N MET A 19 29.48 30.69 -3.87
CA MET A 19 28.46 29.94 -4.59
C MET A 19 28.07 28.73 -3.74
N PHE A 20 26.98 28.82 -2.99
CA PHE A 20 26.20 27.64 -2.65
C PHE A 20 25.39 27.26 -3.89
N LEU A 21 26.05 26.50 -4.76
CA LEU A 21 25.38 25.70 -5.76
C LEU A 21 24.65 24.59 -4.97
N PHE A 22 23.45 24.89 -4.47
CA PHE A 22 22.52 23.83 -4.10
C PHE A 22 22.22 23.08 -5.39
N PHE A 23 22.78 21.89 -5.50
CA PHE A 23 22.28 20.85 -6.38
C PHE A 23 20.83 20.60 -5.96
N ILE A 24 19.89 21.37 -6.54
CA ILE A 24 18.53 20.88 -6.74
C ILE A 24 18.69 19.82 -7.83
N ILE A 25 19.05 18.61 -7.41
CA ILE A 25 18.73 17.43 -8.19
C ILE A 25 17.21 17.49 -8.25
N GLY A 26 16.68 17.84 -9.43
CA GLY A 26 15.25 17.76 -9.65
C GLY A 26 14.81 16.37 -9.24
N GLU A 27 14.02 16.28 -8.17
CA GLU A 27 13.13 15.15 -7.97
C GLU A 27 12.32 15.08 -9.25
N LYS A 28 12.72 14.16 -10.12
CA LYS A 28 11.89 13.73 -11.21
C LYS A 28 10.65 13.22 -10.50
N ASP A 29 9.54 13.96 -10.56
CA ASP A 29 8.26 13.60 -9.93
C ASP A 29 7.96 12.13 -10.28
N LEU A 30 8.31 11.23 -9.36
CA LEU A 30 7.91 9.84 -9.42
C LEU A 30 6.43 9.91 -9.08
N ASN A 31 5.58 9.90 -10.10
CA ASN A 31 4.15 10.00 -9.92
C ASN A 31 3.70 8.81 -9.06
N ASP A 32 3.33 9.08 -7.81
CA ASP A 32 2.86 8.07 -6.88
C ASP A 32 1.72 7.28 -7.51
N GLN A 33 1.88 5.95 -7.54
CA GLN A 33 0.85 5.04 -8.02
C GLN A 33 0.16 4.37 -6.86
N THR A 34 -1.17 4.38 -6.89
CA THR A 34 -2.01 3.74 -5.88
C THR A 34 -2.73 2.53 -6.45
N MET A 35 -2.91 1.50 -5.62
CA MET A 35 -3.72 0.33 -5.93
C MET A 35 -4.53 -0.07 -4.71
N THR A 36 -5.85 -0.11 -4.86
CA THR A 36 -6.77 -0.62 -3.82
C THR A 36 -7.11 -2.07 -4.11
N GLY A 37 -7.02 -2.93 -3.11
CA GLY A 37 -7.22 -4.36 -3.30
C GLY A 37 -7.31 -5.17 -2.03
N TYR A 38 -7.62 -6.45 -2.19
CA TYR A 38 -7.66 -7.41 -1.08
C TYR A 38 -6.26 -7.86 -0.72
N LEU A 39 -5.93 -7.80 0.57
CA LEU A 39 -4.71 -8.36 1.13
C LEU A 39 -4.81 -9.89 1.13
N THR A 40 -4.10 -10.57 0.24
CA THR A 40 -4.25 -12.01 0.02
C THR A 40 -3.22 -12.83 0.80
N VAL A 41 -2.00 -12.31 0.94
CA VAL A 41 -0.91 -12.97 1.68
C VAL A 41 -0.16 -11.92 2.49
N ILE A 42 0.19 -12.27 3.73
CA ILE A 42 1.11 -11.52 4.58
C ILE A 42 2.27 -12.45 4.90
N LYS A 43 3.49 -12.04 4.57
CA LYS A 43 4.74 -12.72 4.98
C LYS A 43 5.43 -11.86 6.02
N GLU A 44 5.57 -12.42 7.21
CA GLU A 44 6.23 -11.77 8.34
C GLU A 44 7.70 -12.19 8.42
N ARG A 45 8.53 -11.36 9.06
CA ARG A 45 9.87 -11.75 9.51
C ARG A 45 9.75 -12.50 10.85
N ASP A 46 10.84 -13.10 11.31
CA ASP A 46 10.91 -13.82 12.60
C ASP A 46 10.52 -12.95 13.81
N ASN A 47 10.60 -11.63 13.68
CA ASN A 47 10.19 -10.66 14.71
C ASN A 47 8.71 -10.22 14.62
N GLY A 48 7.89 -10.85 13.77
CA GLY A 48 6.47 -10.52 13.58
C GLY A 48 6.19 -9.26 12.74
N THR A 49 7.21 -8.60 12.20
CA THR A 49 6.99 -7.44 11.31
C THR A 49 6.64 -7.91 9.91
N ILE A 50 5.70 -7.22 9.25
CA ILE A 50 5.36 -7.51 7.86
C ILE A 50 6.58 -7.20 6.98
N HIS A 51 6.97 -8.19 6.17
CA HIS A 51 8.04 -8.08 5.19
C HIS A 51 7.50 -7.95 3.77
N ASN A 52 6.57 -8.83 3.40
CA ASN A 52 5.96 -8.80 2.08
C ASN A 52 4.45 -8.99 2.19
N VAL A 53 3.72 -8.32 1.32
CA VAL A 53 2.30 -8.54 1.14
C VAL A 53 1.97 -8.78 -0.31
N TYR A 54 0.93 -9.57 -0.55
CA TYR A 54 0.32 -9.70 -1.87
C TYR A 54 -1.04 -9.03 -1.81
N VAL A 55 -1.33 -8.20 -2.81
CA VAL A 55 -2.59 -7.46 -2.91
C VAL A 55 -3.19 -7.71 -4.28
N SER A 56 -4.39 -8.27 -4.31
CA SER A 56 -5.19 -8.38 -5.53
C SER A 56 -5.99 -7.12 -5.72
N ALA A 57 -5.81 -6.42 -6.84
CA ALA A 57 -6.59 -5.21 -7.13
C ALA A 57 -8.09 -5.50 -7.13
N LYS A 58 -8.87 -4.63 -6.49
CA LYS A 58 -10.33 -4.70 -6.51
C LYS A 58 -10.81 -4.34 -7.91
N ASN A 59 -11.78 -5.07 -8.44
CA ASN A 59 -12.33 -4.89 -9.80
C ASN A 59 -11.34 -5.17 -10.95
N SER A 60 -10.29 -5.95 -10.72
CA SER A 60 -9.38 -6.40 -11.77
C SER A 60 -9.03 -7.87 -11.61
N LYS A 61 -9.09 -8.62 -12.71
CA LYS A 61 -8.83 -10.07 -12.74
C LYS A 61 -7.35 -10.42 -12.81
N GLU A 62 -6.51 -9.50 -13.25
CA GLU A 62 -5.12 -9.81 -13.65
C GLU A 62 -4.07 -9.02 -12.85
N ILE A 63 -4.51 -8.05 -12.06
CA ILE A 63 -3.59 -7.16 -11.34
C ILE A 63 -3.38 -7.67 -9.92
N VAL A 64 -2.21 -8.25 -9.69
CA VAL A 64 -1.73 -8.63 -8.36
C VAL A 64 -0.38 -7.98 -8.13
N GLY A 65 -0.23 -7.30 -6.99
CA GLY A 65 1.00 -6.65 -6.58
C GLY A 65 1.65 -7.35 -5.39
N LYS A 66 2.93 -7.64 -5.49
CA LYS A 66 3.80 -8.04 -4.39
C LYS A 66 4.54 -6.79 -3.87
N TYR A 67 4.21 -6.38 -2.66
CA TYR A 67 4.83 -5.21 -2.04
C TYR A 67 5.80 -5.62 -0.95
N THR A 68 7.01 -5.08 -1.01
CA THR A 68 7.96 -5.11 0.10
C THR A 68 7.59 -4.00 1.09
N ILE A 69 7.49 -4.35 2.37
CA ILE A 69 7.24 -3.44 3.48
C ILE A 69 8.54 -3.29 4.28
N ASN A 70 8.98 -2.05 4.46
CA ASN A 70 10.20 -1.70 5.20
C ASN A 70 9.93 -0.58 6.21
N GLU A 71 10.97 -0.13 6.90
CA GLU A 71 10.89 0.91 7.94
C GLU A 71 10.44 2.28 7.42
N GLN A 72 10.53 2.52 6.11
CA GLN A 72 10.10 3.76 5.47
C GLN A 72 8.63 3.70 5.00
N THR A 73 8.04 2.50 4.96
CA THR A 73 6.64 2.32 4.58
C THR A 73 5.72 2.87 5.67
N LYS A 74 4.87 3.83 5.34
CA LYS A 74 3.86 4.37 6.26
C LYS A 74 2.68 3.40 6.38
N LEU A 75 2.40 2.93 7.59
CA LEU A 75 1.24 2.09 7.89
C LEU A 75 0.17 2.93 8.58
N VAL A 76 -0.98 3.13 7.93
CA VAL A 76 -2.02 4.03 8.43
C VAL A 76 -3.44 3.47 8.26
N ASN A 77 -4.39 3.99 9.03
CA ASN A 77 -5.83 3.81 8.77
C ASN A 77 -6.37 4.87 7.78
N VAL A 78 -7.67 4.83 7.50
CA VAL A 78 -8.36 5.81 6.63
C VAL A 78 -8.28 7.26 7.13
N ASN A 79 -8.09 7.45 8.45
CA ASN A 79 -7.94 8.76 9.07
C ASN A 79 -6.49 9.26 9.05
N CYS A 80 -5.58 8.51 8.41
CA CYS A 80 -4.14 8.76 8.37
C CYS A 80 -3.43 8.63 9.73
N ASP A 81 -4.07 7.99 10.72
CA ASP A 81 -3.41 7.65 11.98
C ASP A 81 -2.46 6.48 11.76
N SER A 82 -1.29 6.53 12.39
CA SER A 82 -0.33 5.42 12.36
C SER A 82 -0.93 4.20 13.05
N ILE A 83 -0.83 3.04 12.41
CA ILE A 83 -1.28 1.76 12.96
C ILE A 83 -0.16 0.72 12.95
N ALA A 84 -0.27 -0.26 13.83
CA ALA A 84 0.72 -1.31 13.99
C ALA A 84 0.54 -2.44 12.96
N HIS A 85 1.61 -3.20 12.71
CA HIS A 85 1.62 -4.30 11.74
C HIS A 85 0.51 -5.34 12.00
N GLU A 86 0.24 -5.67 13.25
CA GLU A 86 -0.79 -6.63 13.67
C GLU A 86 -2.23 -6.22 13.34
N SER A 87 -2.44 -4.95 12.96
CA SER A 87 -3.75 -4.45 12.55
C SER A 87 -4.16 -5.01 11.17
N PHE A 88 -3.19 -5.42 10.36
CA PHE A 88 -3.41 -5.95 9.02
C PHE A 88 -3.63 -7.46 9.05
N LYS A 89 -4.68 -7.91 8.39
CA LYS A 89 -5.10 -9.31 8.31
C LYS A 89 -5.48 -9.64 6.87
N VAL A 90 -5.14 -10.85 6.45
CA VAL A 90 -5.60 -11.39 5.16
C VAL A 90 -7.12 -11.24 5.02
N GLY A 91 -7.56 -10.92 3.82
CA GLY A 91 -8.95 -10.65 3.45
C GLY A 91 -9.39 -9.19 3.59
N GLN A 92 -8.65 -8.35 4.31
CA GLN A 92 -8.96 -6.93 4.40
C GLN A 92 -8.65 -6.19 3.11
N VAL A 93 -9.34 -5.07 2.88
CA VAL A 93 -9.05 -4.17 1.76
C VAL A 93 -8.02 -3.13 2.20
N VAL A 94 -7.01 -2.95 1.37
CA VAL A 94 -5.90 -2.03 1.59
C VAL A 94 -5.66 -1.21 0.34
N GLU A 95 -5.19 0.02 0.54
CA GLU A 95 -4.67 0.86 -0.54
C GLU A 95 -3.15 0.96 -0.42
N MET A 96 -2.46 0.54 -1.46
CA MET A 96 -1.00 0.49 -1.54
C MET A 96 -0.51 1.65 -2.40
N THR A 97 0.42 2.46 -1.89
CA THR A 97 1.12 3.51 -2.65
C THR A 97 2.55 3.06 -2.94
N ASN A 98 3.03 3.25 -4.17
CA ASN A 98 4.41 3.04 -4.59
C ASN A 98 4.88 4.17 -5.52
N ASN A 99 6.18 4.31 -5.74
CA ASN A 99 6.79 5.38 -6.54
C ASN A 99 6.76 5.13 -8.07
N GLY A 100 5.89 4.25 -8.56
CA GLY A 100 5.77 3.91 -9.98
C GLY A 100 6.90 3.03 -10.54
N LEU A 101 7.92 2.70 -9.74
CA LEU A 101 8.92 1.70 -10.10
C LEU A 101 8.34 0.30 -9.84
N VAL A 102 7.75 -0.29 -10.87
CA VAL A 102 7.20 -1.64 -10.85
C VAL A 102 8.03 -2.56 -11.75
N LEU A 103 8.44 -3.71 -11.22
CA LEU A 103 8.97 -4.79 -12.07
C LEU A 103 7.79 -5.36 -12.86
N THR A 104 7.84 -5.22 -14.19
CA THR A 104 6.81 -5.72 -15.12
C THR A 104 6.79 -7.25 -15.12
N SER A 105 6.11 -7.81 -14.14
CA SER A 105 5.89 -9.23 -13.90
C SER A 105 4.46 -9.39 -13.36
N ILE A 106 3.93 -10.61 -13.38
CA ILE A 106 2.64 -10.93 -12.78
C ILE A 106 2.93 -12.00 -11.73
N PRO A 107 2.81 -11.69 -10.42
CA PRO A 107 2.48 -10.38 -9.85
C PRO A 107 3.62 -9.37 -10.07
N PHE A 108 3.29 -8.07 -10.15
CA PHE A 108 4.34 -7.05 -10.20
C PHE A 108 4.99 -6.91 -8.83
N ALA A 109 6.26 -6.55 -8.77
CA ALA A 109 6.98 -6.39 -7.50
C ALA A 109 7.47 -4.95 -7.33
N THR A 110 7.25 -4.38 -6.16
CA THR A 110 7.69 -3.02 -5.80
C THR A 110 7.84 -2.84 -4.28
N THR A 111 8.39 -1.71 -3.84
CA THR A 111 8.43 -1.32 -2.42
C THR A 111 7.28 -0.36 -2.14
N ALA A 112 6.54 -0.61 -1.05
CA ALA A 112 5.45 0.28 -0.66
C ALA A 112 6.00 1.56 0.02
N LEU A 113 5.50 2.70 -0.41
CA LEU A 113 5.65 3.97 0.30
C LEU A 113 4.63 4.09 1.44
N LYS A 114 3.41 3.59 1.21
CA LYS A 114 2.29 3.67 2.15
C LYS A 114 1.36 2.48 1.97
N MET A 115 0.81 2.00 3.08
CA MET A 115 -0.23 0.98 3.14
C MET A 115 -1.34 1.51 4.04
N VAL A 116 -2.52 1.74 3.45
CA VAL A 116 -3.70 2.26 4.15
C VAL A 116 -4.68 1.12 4.38
N LEU A 117 -4.98 0.80 5.64
CA LEU A 117 -6.10 -0.08 5.97
C LEU A 117 -7.41 0.65 5.69
N LYS A 118 -8.20 0.14 4.75
CA LYS A 118 -9.53 0.71 4.45
C LYS A 118 -10.53 0.14 5.45
N GLU A 119 -11.29 1.02 6.11
CA GLU A 119 -12.43 0.63 6.95
C GLU A 119 -13.59 0.23 6.03
N GLU A 120 -13.52 -1.01 5.53
CA GLU A 120 -14.56 -1.63 4.72
C GLU A 120 -15.35 -2.66 5.53
N ASN A 121 -16.19 -3.44 4.83
CA ASN A 121 -17.10 -4.42 5.40
C ASN A 121 -16.32 -5.56 6.10
N GLU A 122 -16.36 -5.63 7.43
CA GLU A 122 -15.70 -6.68 8.22
C GLU A 122 -16.24 -8.08 7.89
N ALA A 123 -17.53 -8.20 7.53
CA ALA A 123 -18.10 -9.48 7.07
C ALA A 123 -17.49 -9.92 5.74
N GLU A 124 -17.28 -8.99 4.81
CA GLU A 124 -16.57 -9.25 3.54
C GLU A 124 -15.12 -9.68 3.79
N ALA A 125 -14.42 -8.99 4.71
CA ALA A 125 -13.05 -9.33 5.06
C ALA A 125 -12.93 -10.72 5.71
N LYS A 126 -13.85 -11.07 6.62
CA LYS A 126 -13.93 -12.40 7.24
C LYS A 126 -14.25 -13.49 6.20
N ALA A 127 -15.20 -13.25 5.31
CA ALA A 127 -15.57 -14.18 4.26
C ALA A 127 -14.39 -14.44 3.32
N THR A 128 -13.73 -13.38 2.86
CA THR A 128 -12.55 -13.45 2.01
C THR A 128 -11.43 -14.24 2.68
N ARG A 129 -11.13 -13.94 3.96
CA ARG A 129 -10.13 -14.68 4.74
C ARG A 129 -10.45 -16.17 4.83
N LYS A 130 -11.71 -16.51 5.14
CA LYS A 130 -12.17 -17.90 5.26
C LYS A 130 -12.05 -18.63 3.91
N ALA A 131 -12.41 -17.97 2.81
CA ALA A 131 -12.30 -18.53 1.47
C ALA A 131 -10.83 -18.79 1.08
N ILE A 132 -9.91 -17.88 1.41
CA ILE A 132 -8.47 -18.07 1.19
C ILE A 132 -7.96 -19.26 2.01
N GLN A 133 -8.33 -19.36 3.29
CA GLN A 133 -7.93 -20.47 4.16
C GLN A 133 -8.43 -21.84 3.69
N GLN A 134 -9.64 -21.90 3.12
CA GLN A 134 -10.18 -23.14 2.53
C GLN A 134 -9.48 -23.53 1.22
N THR A 135 -8.70 -22.61 0.65
CA THR A 135 -8.00 -22.82 -0.60
C THR A 135 -6.52 -23.03 -0.34
N TYR A 136 -6.18 -24.20 0.21
CA TYR A 136 -4.82 -24.57 0.66
C TYR A 136 -3.73 -24.27 -0.40
N ASP A 137 -4.01 -24.52 -1.67
CA ASP A 137 -3.09 -24.31 -2.80
C ASP A 137 -2.78 -22.83 -3.11
N LEU A 138 -3.58 -21.89 -2.61
CA LEU A 138 -3.43 -20.46 -2.91
C LEU A 138 -2.57 -19.72 -1.87
N SER A 139 -2.31 -20.32 -0.71
CA SER A 139 -1.58 -19.66 0.37
C SER A 139 -0.11 -19.32 0.03
N GLU A 140 0.47 -19.99 -0.97
CA GLU A 140 1.85 -19.78 -1.40
C GLU A 140 2.01 -19.08 -2.77
N VAL A 141 0.92 -18.92 -3.54
CA VAL A 141 0.94 -18.43 -4.92
C VAL A 141 0.22 -17.09 -5.02
N ALA A 142 0.63 -16.24 -5.95
CA ALA A 142 -0.11 -15.03 -6.27
C ALA A 142 -1.39 -15.38 -7.04
N PHE A 143 -2.54 -14.97 -6.50
CA PHE A 143 -3.85 -15.10 -7.13
C PHE A 143 -4.59 -13.77 -7.05
N SER A 144 -5.53 -13.56 -7.97
CA SER A 144 -6.45 -12.44 -7.93
C SER A 144 -7.80 -12.86 -7.36
N ILE A 145 -8.49 -11.91 -6.77
CA ILE A 145 -9.87 -12.01 -6.31
C ILE A 145 -10.71 -11.19 -7.28
N GLU A 146 -11.44 -11.88 -8.14
CA GLU A 146 -12.30 -11.25 -9.14
C GLU A 146 -13.56 -10.67 -8.49
N GLU A 147 -14.15 -11.44 -7.57
CA GLU A 147 -15.48 -11.14 -7.05
C GLU A 147 -15.59 -11.58 -5.59
N VAL A 148 -16.17 -10.71 -4.77
CA VAL A 148 -16.66 -11.03 -3.42
C VAL A 148 -18.09 -10.52 -3.32
N LYS A 149 -19.06 -11.42 -3.20
CA LYS A 149 -20.49 -11.05 -3.13
C LYS A 149 -21.23 -11.84 -2.08
N GLN A 150 -22.08 -11.15 -1.33
CA GLN A 150 -23.01 -11.79 -0.41
C GLN A 150 -24.31 -12.17 -1.14
N ASN A 151 -24.73 -13.42 -0.96
CA ASN A 151 -26.09 -13.83 -1.25
C ASN A 151 -27.00 -13.35 -0.11
N GLN A 152 -27.86 -12.37 -0.40
CA GLN A 152 -28.77 -11.78 0.59
C GLN A 152 -29.83 -12.75 1.13
N GLN A 153 -30.14 -13.83 0.39
CA GLN A 153 -31.16 -14.80 0.80
C GLN A 153 -30.60 -15.85 1.75
N THR A 154 -29.36 -16.29 1.54
CA THR A 154 -28.72 -17.35 2.35
C THR A 154 -27.72 -16.81 3.37
N GLY A 155 -27.35 -15.53 3.27
CA GLY A 155 -26.28 -14.92 4.07
C GLY A 155 -24.87 -15.38 3.71
N GLN A 156 -24.74 -16.32 2.75
CA GLN A 156 -23.46 -16.88 2.32
C GLN A 156 -22.71 -15.90 1.42
N TRP A 157 -21.39 -16.02 1.40
CA TRP A 157 -20.51 -15.23 0.58
C TRP A 157 -19.89 -16.09 -0.52
N LYS A 158 -19.95 -15.61 -1.76
CA LYS A 158 -19.22 -16.15 -2.90
C LYS A 158 -17.92 -15.36 -3.06
N VAL A 159 -16.80 -16.08 -3.15
CA VAL A 159 -15.48 -15.53 -3.47
C VAL A 159 -14.96 -16.24 -4.71
N VAL A 160 -14.62 -15.49 -5.75
CA VAL A 160 -14.07 -16.01 -7.00
C VAL A 160 -12.58 -15.68 -7.08
N PHE A 161 -11.76 -16.71 -7.10
CA PHE A 161 -10.32 -16.62 -7.28
C PHE A 161 -9.97 -16.88 -8.74
N ASN A 162 -9.12 -16.05 -9.32
CA ASN A 162 -8.50 -16.31 -10.61
C ASN A 162 -7.01 -16.60 -10.39
N SER A 163 -6.58 -17.75 -10.89
CA SER A 163 -5.18 -18.16 -10.83
C SER A 163 -4.42 -17.49 -11.97
N LEU A 164 -3.33 -16.81 -11.65
CA LEU A 164 -2.43 -16.19 -12.64
C LEU A 164 -1.73 -17.24 -13.56
N SER A 165 -1.98 -18.54 -13.34
CA SER A 165 -1.33 -19.66 -14.03
C SER A 165 -2.26 -20.81 -14.41
N GLY A 166 -3.58 -20.72 -14.19
CA GLY A 166 -4.47 -21.88 -14.35
C GLY A 166 -5.96 -21.60 -14.21
N GLN A 167 -6.71 -22.62 -13.77
CA GLN A 167 -8.17 -22.60 -13.70
C GLN A 167 -8.69 -21.70 -12.56
N ASP A 168 -9.76 -20.97 -12.84
CA ASP A 168 -10.51 -20.20 -11.85
C ASP A 168 -11.11 -21.12 -10.79
N LYS A 169 -11.22 -20.62 -9.56
CA LYS A 169 -11.79 -21.35 -8.43
C LYS A 169 -12.80 -20.51 -7.69
N GLU A 170 -14.01 -21.03 -7.59
CA GLU A 170 -15.07 -20.43 -6.79
C GLU A 170 -15.15 -21.10 -5.42
N VAL A 171 -15.32 -20.29 -4.38
CA VAL A 171 -15.49 -20.77 -3.00
C VAL A 171 -16.69 -20.08 -2.38
N ILE A 172 -17.60 -20.89 -1.85
CA ILE A 172 -18.78 -20.42 -1.10
C ILE A 172 -18.50 -20.60 0.38
N VAL A 173 -18.59 -19.52 1.15
CA VAL A 173 -18.35 -19.54 2.60
C VAL A 173 -19.54 -18.99 3.38
N SER A 174 -19.83 -19.60 4.51
CA SER A 174 -20.67 -19.01 5.56
C SER A 174 -19.76 -18.40 6.62
N ILE A 175 -20.07 -17.19 7.08
CA ILE A 175 -19.42 -16.58 8.24
C ILE A 175 -20.38 -16.62 9.42
N ASP A 176 -19.88 -16.95 10.62
CA ASP A 176 -20.67 -16.86 11.83
C ASP A 176 -20.90 -15.36 12.13
N GLN A 177 -22.15 -14.99 12.39
CA GLN A 177 -22.54 -13.60 12.70
C GLN A 177 -22.08 -13.22 14.11
#